data_AF-A0A172TSN4-F1
#
_entry.id   AF-A0A172TSN4-F1
#
_cell.length_a   1.000
_cell.length_b   1.000
_cell.length_c   1.000
_cell.angle_alpha   90.00
_cell.angle_beta   90.00
_cell.angle_gamma   90.00
#
_symmetry.space_group_name_H-M   'P 1'
#
loop_
_entity.id
_entity.type
_entity.pdbx_description
1 polymer ?
#
loop_
_entity_poly.entity_id
_entity_poly.type
_entity_poly.pdbx_seq_one_letter_code
_entity_poly.pdbx_strand_id
1 'polypeptide(L)' 'MSRNPVVKDGIVSVTVPDVSSKPALTVFNVNGNAVRQTNVKANVTKLSVAGLASGVFYLT' A
#
# COMPACT_ATOMS: atom_id res chain seq x y z
N MET A 1 -5.89 8.83 -11.49
CA MET A 1 -4.48 9.01 -11.09
C MET A 1 -3.89 7.62 -10.85
N SER A 2 -2.85 7.20 -11.59
CA SER A 2 -2.24 5.89 -11.34
C SER A 2 -1.36 5.96 -10.09
N ARG A 3 -1.58 5.06 -9.13
CA ARG A 3 -0.63 4.78 -8.06
C ARG A 3 0.37 3.81 -8.66
N ASN A 4 1.64 4.19 -8.76
CA ASN A 4 2.70 3.30 -9.26
C ASN A 4 3.42 2.69 -8.05
N PRO A 5 2.98 1.54 -7.53
CA PRO A 5 3.67 0.89 -6.43
C PRO A 5 5.03 0.37 -6.90
N VAL A 6 6.07 0.68 -6.13
CA VAL A 6 7.39 0.05 -6.29
C VAL A 6 7.59 -0.89 -5.13
N VAL A 7 7.93 -2.15 -5.41
CA VAL A 7 8.20 -3.17 -4.39
C VAL A 7 9.70 -3.44 -4.36
N LYS A 8 10.32 -3.23 -3.20
CA LYS A 8 11.73 -3.56 -2.95
C LYS A 8 11.91 -4.02 -1.52
N ASP A 9 12.58 -5.16 -1.32
CA ASP A 9 12.91 -5.72 0.00
C ASP A 9 11.71 -5.82 0.96
N GLY A 10 10.55 -6.23 0.45
CA GLY A 10 9.31 -6.35 1.25
C GLY A 10 8.68 -5.01 1.66
N ILE A 11 9.11 -3.90 1.06
CA ILE A 11 8.53 -2.57 1.21
C ILE A 11 7.83 -2.19 -0.09
N VAL A 12 6.55 -1.81 0.03
CA VAL A 12 5.79 -1.17 -1.04
C VAL A 12 5.88 0.34 -0.85
N SER A 13 6.41 1.05 -1.85
CA SER A 13 6.42 2.51 -1.89
C SER A 13 5.37 2.99 -2.88
N VAL A 14 4.50 3.90 -2.44
CA VAL A 14 3.37 4.41 -3.24
C VAL A 14 3.43 5.92 -3.26
N THR A 15 3.42 6.48 -4.46
CA THR A 15 3.26 7.93 -4.66
C THR A 15 1.78 8.28 -4.68
N VAL A 16 1.36 9.13 -3.74
CA VAL A 16 0.00 9.65 -3.61
C VAL A 16 0.05 11.15 -3.94
N PRO A 17 -0.52 11.59 -5.09
CA PRO A 17 -0.35 12.96 -5.57
C PRO A 17 -0.99 14.01 -4.65
N ASP A 18 -2.14 13.69 -4.06
CA ASP A 18 -2.87 14.55 -3.13
C ASP A 18 -3.07 13.82 -1.80
N VAL A 19 -2.54 14.43 -0.74
CA VAL A 19 -2.61 13.92 0.64
C VAL A 19 -3.48 14.81 1.55
N SER A 20 -4.09 15.86 1.00
CA SER A 20 -4.92 16.82 1.76
C SER A 20 -6.11 16.13 2.44
N SER A 21 -6.68 15.11 1.79
CA SER A 21 -7.76 14.26 2.31
C SER A 21 -7.28 13.20 3.29
N LYS A 22 -5.97 13.12 3.59
CA LYS A 22 -5.35 12.09 4.44
C LYS A 22 -5.83 10.67 4.09
N PRO A 23 -5.66 10.23 2.82
CA PRO A 23 -6.17 8.94 2.39
C PRO A 23 -5.50 7.78 3.15
N ALA A 24 -6.15 6.62 3.16
CA ALA A 24 -5.52 5.38 3.60
C ALA A 24 -5.03 4.57 2.39
N LEU A 25 -3.97 3.80 2.61
CA LEU A 25 -3.54 2.71 1.74
C LEU A 25 -3.89 1.40 2.42
N THR A 26 -4.65 0.56 1.74
CA THR A 26 -5.06 -0.75 2.26
C THR A 26 -4.60 -1.85 1.32
N VAL A 27 -4.01 -2.90 1.90
CA VAL A 27 -3.58 -4.10 1.19
C VAL A 27 -4.58 -5.21 1.45
N PHE A 28 -5.05 -5.82 0.37
CA PHE A 28 -5.99 -6.92 0.38
C PHE A 28 -5.33 -8.19 -0.16
N ASN A 29 -5.67 -9.34 0.43
CA ASN A 29 -5.37 -10.62 -0.18
C ASN A 29 -6.36 -10.94 -1.31
N VAL A 30 -6.10 -12.01 -2.06
CA VAL A 30 -6.97 -12.46 -3.18
C VAL A 30 -8.41 -12.76 -2.80
N ASN A 31 -8.66 -13.03 -1.51
CA ASN A 31 -10.00 -13.27 -0.98
C ASN A 31 -10.72 -11.97 -0.58
N GLY A 32 -10.12 -10.80 -0.81
CA GLY A 32 -10.69 -9.50 -0.47
C GLY A 32 -10.55 -9.09 1.00
N ASN A 33 -9.76 -9.83 1.80
CA ASN A 33 -9.54 -9.47 3.20
C ASN A 33 -8.44 -8.42 3.32
N ALA A 34 -8.70 -7.36 4.09
CA ALA A 34 -7.66 -6.39 4.44
C ALA A 34 -6.64 -7.04 5.37
N VAL A 35 -5.38 -7.09 4.93
CA VAL A 35 -4.26 -7.69 5.69
C VAL A 35 -3.28 -6.64 6.22
N ARG A 36 -3.36 -5.41 5.71
CA ARG A 36 -2.51 -4.29 6.12
C ARG A 36 -3.18 -2.97 5.77
N GLN A 37 -2.98 -1.94 6.59
CA GLN A 37 -3.42 -0.59 6.30
C GLN A 37 -2.43 0.44 6.86
N THR A 38 -2.27 1.56 6.18
CA THR A 38 -1.52 2.72 6.69
C THR A 38 -2.16 4.03 6.24
N ASN A 39 -2.06 5.05 7.09
CA ASN A 39 -2.51 6.40 6.75
C ASN A 39 -1.42 7.11 5.94
N VAL A 40 -1.82 7.76 4.85
CA VAL A 40 -0.93 8.56 4.00
C VAL A 40 -0.67 9.89 4.69
N LYS A 41 0.58 10.10 5.09
CA LYS A 41 1.04 11.33 5.76
C LYS A 41 1.90 12.23 4.87
N ALA A 42 2.36 11.70 3.74
CA ALA A 42 3.23 12.38 2.79
C ALA A 42 2.98 11.82 1.38
N ASN A 43 3.38 12.58 0.36
CA ASN A 43 3.21 12.20 -1.04
C ASN A 43 3.89 10.88 -1.39
N VAL A 44 4.92 10.46 -0.65
CA VAL A 44 5.50 9.12 -0.73
C VAL A 44 5.21 8.38 0.57
N THR A 45 4.43 7.30 0.48
CA THR A 45 4.11 6.44 1.62
C THR A 45 4.75 5.08 1.44
N LYS A 46 5.34 4.57 2.52
CA LYS A 46 5.97 3.25 2.57
C LYS A 46 5.13 2.32 3.44
N LEU A 47 4.92 1.10 2.98
CA LEU A 47 4.21 0.05 3.69
C LEU A 47 5.04 -1.22 3.68
N SER A 48 5.30 -1.81 4.85
CA SER A 48 5.94 -3.12 4.94
C SER A 48 4.93 -4.25 4.74
N VAL A 49 5.23 -5.11 3.77
CA VAL A 49 4.54 -6.39 3.51
C VAL A 49 5.35 -7.58 4.04
N ALA A 50 6.38 -7.32 4.86
CA ALA A 50 7.10 -8.38 5.55
C ALA A 50 6.17 -9.19 6.47
N GLY A 51 6.34 -10.51 6.46
CA GLY A 51 5.51 -11.45 7.21
C GLY A 51 4.17 -11.79 6.56
N LEU A 52 3.83 -11.19 5.41
CA LEU A 52 2.73 -11.69 4.59
C LEU A 52 3.16 -12.98 3.88
N ALA A 53 2.23 -13.94 3.79
CA ALA A 53 2.44 -15.14 3.00
C ALA A 53 2.71 -14.78 1.53
N SER A 54 3.53 -15.59 0.86
CA SER A 54 3.76 -15.43 -0.58
C SER A 54 2.43 -15.49 -1.34
N GLY A 55 2.22 -14.55 -2.26
CA GLY A 55 1.00 -14.48 -3.05
C GLY A 55 0.80 -13.15 -3.75
N VAL A 56 -0.35 -13.03 -4.41
CA VAL A 56 -0.80 -11.80 -5.05
C VAL A 56 -1.62 -10.98 -4.06
N PHE A 57 -1.37 -9.67 -4.05
CA PHE A 57 -2.08 -8.72 -3.20
C PHE A 57 -2.55 -7.54 -4.03
N TYR A 58 -3.65 -6.93 -3.60
CA TYR A 58 -4.21 -5.73 -4.21
C TYR A 58 -4.04 -4.53 -3.27
N LEU A 59 -3.80 -3.37 -3.85
CA LEU A 59 -3.63 -2.12 -3.13
C LEU A 59 -4.72 -1.14 -3.57
N THR A 60 -5.41 -0.53 -2.60
CA THR A 60 -6.40 0.54 -2.86
C THR A 60 -5.93 1.87 -2.35
#